data_AF-A0A521YCD4-F1
#
_entry.id   AF-A0A521YCD4-F1
#
_cell.length_a   1.000
_cell.length_b   1.000
_cell.length_c   1.000
_cell.angle_alpha   90.00
_cell.angle_beta   90.00
_cell.angle_gamma   90.00
#
_symmetry.space_group_name_H-M   'P 1'
#
loop_
_entity.id
_entity.type
_entity.pdbx_description
1 polymer ?
#
loop_
_entity_poly.entity_id
_entity_poly.type
_entity_poly.pdbx_seq_one_letter_code
_entity_poly.pdbx_strand_id
1 'polypeptide(L)'
;MIPDFLTDHEKEISDSFLKKKYVIVPAENMDALNAIRKKIAYTAADLLGKPITDEAEVGPFLNNIHQHISGKELNDIRVKIIVEMNREPWFRKAYYNVGRTALSMLAGNELVMQRRINLSIQLPNDDSSLLPVHADVWAGDSPYEI
;
A
#
# COMPACT_ATOMS: atom_id res chain seq x y z
N MET A 1 11.15 34.00 -23.29
CA MET A 1 10.43 32.80 -22.84
C MET A 1 11.02 32.43 -21.49
N ILE A 2 10.21 32.43 -20.43
CA ILE A 2 10.69 32.00 -19.12
C ILE A 2 10.86 30.48 -19.21
N PRO A 3 12.05 29.93 -18.94
CA PRO A 3 12.24 28.49 -18.96
C PRO A 3 11.35 27.86 -17.90
N ASP A 4 10.67 26.78 -18.29
CA ASP A 4 9.85 26.00 -17.38
C ASP A 4 10.74 25.34 -16.32
N PHE A 5 10.26 25.31 -15.08
CA PHE A 5 10.96 24.68 -13.98
C PHE A 5 10.79 23.16 -13.99
N LEU A 6 9.70 22.64 -14.56
CA LEU A 6 9.43 21.20 -14.63
C LEU A 6 10.20 20.54 -15.77
N THR A 7 10.74 19.36 -15.48
CA THR A 7 11.29 18.44 -16.48
C THR A 7 10.18 17.88 -17.39
N ASP A 8 10.55 17.39 -18.57
CA ASP A 8 9.59 16.78 -19.50
C ASP A 8 8.90 15.56 -18.87
N HIS A 9 9.64 14.77 -18.07
CA HIS A 9 9.07 13.62 -17.35
C HIS A 9 8.02 14.03 -16.30
N GLU A 10 8.28 15.10 -15.55
CA GLU A 10 7.30 15.64 -14.59
C GLU A 10 6.02 16.08 -15.30
N LYS A 11 6.15 16.78 -16.44
CA LYS A 11 5.00 17.21 -17.25
C LYS A 11 4.20 16.03 -17.77
N GLU A 12 4.86 15.00 -18.30
CA GLU A 12 4.20 13.79 -18.81
C GLU A 12 3.37 13.10 -17.72
N ILE A 13 3.92 12.97 -16.50
CA ILE A 13 3.21 12.37 -15.37
C ILE A 13 2.03 13.25 -14.95
N SER A 14 2.23 14.56 -14.80
CA SER A 14 1.18 15.51 -14.42
C SER A 14 0.05 15.54 -15.44
N ASP A 15 0.35 15.59 -16.74
CA ASP A 15 -0.65 15.60 -17.81
C ASP A 15 -1.42 14.27 -17.86
N SER A 16 -0.72 13.14 -17.69
CA SER A 16 -1.35 11.82 -17.61
C SER A 16 -2.31 11.75 -16.42
N PHE A 17 -1.90 12.24 -15.24
CA PHE A 17 -2.75 12.28 -14.05
C PHE A 17 -3.97 13.19 -14.26
N LEU A 18 -3.79 14.40 -14.78
CA LEU A 18 -4.90 15.33 -15.03
C LEU A 18 -5.91 14.75 -16.02
N LYS A 19 -5.46 14.01 -17.03
CA LYS A 19 -6.31 13.39 -18.06
C LYS A 19 -7.01 12.12 -17.55
N LYS A 20 -6.29 11.22 -16.88
CA LYS A 20 -6.77 9.88 -16.52
C LYS A 20 -7.28 9.75 -15.09
N LYS A 21 -6.94 10.73 -14.23
CA LYS A 21 -7.19 10.73 -12.77
C LYS A 21 -6.43 9.67 -11.98
N TYR A 22 -5.44 9.04 -12.60
CA TYR A 22 -4.51 8.11 -11.96
C TYR A 22 -3.20 8.03 -12.76
N VAL A 23 -2.15 7.53 -12.12
CA VAL A 23 -0.89 7.12 -12.76
C VAL A 23 -0.51 5.72 -12.31
N ILE A 24 0.17 4.98 -13.18
CA ILE A 24 0.74 3.68 -12.85
C ILE A 24 2.24 3.81 -13.04
N VAL A 25 3.00 3.66 -11.96
CA VAL A 25 4.46 3.75 -11.96
C VAL A 25 5.05 2.50 -11.29
N PRO A 26 6.25 2.07 -11.70
CA PRO A 26 6.98 1.03 -10.97
C PRO A 26 7.25 1.48 -9.53
N ALA A 27 7.33 0.52 -8.60
CA ALA A 27 7.79 0.81 -7.24
C ALA A 27 9.22 1.36 -7.28
N GLU A 28 9.41 2.57 -6.77
CA GLU A 28 10.69 3.30 -6.81
C GLU A 28 11.71 2.70 -5.85
N ASN A 29 11.25 2.02 -4.80
CA ASN A 29 12.08 1.36 -3.81
C ASN A 29 11.61 -0.07 -3.57
N MET A 30 12.23 -1.01 -4.31
CA MET A 30 11.89 -2.43 -4.24
C MET A 30 12.27 -3.04 -2.89
N ASP A 31 13.35 -2.59 -2.25
CA ASP A 31 13.77 -3.07 -0.94
C ASP A 31 12.74 -2.71 0.14
N ALA A 32 12.21 -1.48 0.10
CA ALA A 32 11.15 -1.03 0.98
C ALA A 32 9.86 -1.84 0.78
N LEU A 33 9.47 -2.07 -0.49
CA LEU A 33 8.32 -2.91 -0.81
C LEU A 33 8.52 -4.35 -0.31
N ASN A 34 9.70 -4.93 -0.51
CA ASN A 34 10.02 -6.27 -0.04
C ASN A 34 10.03 -6.35 1.49
N ALA A 35 10.56 -5.34 2.19
CA ALA A 35 10.52 -5.27 3.65
C ALA A 35 9.07 -5.24 4.18
N ILE A 36 8.20 -4.44 3.55
CA ILE A 36 6.77 -4.40 3.87
C ILE A 36 6.12 -5.78 3.68
N ARG A 37 6.33 -6.40 2.50
CA ARG A 37 5.79 -7.73 2.19
C ARG A 37 6.24 -8.79 3.20
N LYS A 38 7.53 -8.81 3.54
CA LYS A 38 8.08 -9.72 4.55
C LYS A 38 7.42 -9.50 5.91
N LYS A 39 7.35 -8.25 6.39
CA LYS A 39 6.74 -7.97 7.70
C LYS A 39 5.29 -8.44 7.76
N ILE A 40 4.51 -8.18 6.71
CA ILE A 40 3.11 -8.65 6.63
C ILE A 40 3.06 -10.19 6.64
N ALA A 41 3.85 -10.85 5.79
CA ALA A 41 3.84 -12.30 5.66
C ALA A 41 4.25 -13.02 6.95
N TYR A 42 5.37 -12.62 7.56
CA TYR A 42 5.84 -13.21 8.82
C TYR A 42 4.87 -12.97 9.98
N THR A 43 4.26 -11.78 10.05
CA THR A 43 3.25 -11.49 11.07
C THR A 43 2.01 -12.37 10.88
N ALA A 44 1.52 -12.49 9.65
CA ALA A 44 0.37 -13.34 9.34
C ALA A 44 0.67 -14.83 9.61
N ALA A 45 1.86 -15.30 9.22
CA ALA A 45 2.36 -16.64 9.47
C ALA A 45 2.40 -16.99 10.96
N ASP A 46 2.92 -16.09 11.79
CA ASP A 46 2.97 -16.25 13.25
C ASP A 46 1.55 -16.32 13.85
N LEU A 47 0.68 -15.38 13.47
CA LEU A 47 -0.72 -15.34 13.93
C LEU A 47 -1.53 -16.59 13.54
N LEU A 48 -1.18 -17.24 12.43
CA LEU A 48 -1.82 -18.46 11.93
C LEU A 48 -1.15 -19.74 12.43
N GLY A 49 -0.03 -19.65 13.16
CA GLY A 49 0.75 -20.83 13.56
C GLY A 49 1.36 -21.59 12.37
N LYS A 50 1.68 -20.87 11.29
CA LYS A 50 2.24 -21.40 10.03
C LYS A 50 3.55 -20.67 9.70
N PRO A 51 4.63 -20.87 10.47
CA PRO A 51 5.85 -20.09 10.32
C PRO A 51 6.46 -20.28 8.93
N ILE A 52 6.88 -19.17 8.33
CA ILE A 52 7.68 -19.15 7.11
C ILE A 52 9.13 -19.41 7.51
N THR A 53 9.78 -20.34 6.83
CA THR A 53 11.17 -20.75 7.13
C THR A 53 12.18 -20.30 6.09
N ASP A 54 11.71 -20.00 4.88
CA ASP A 54 12.51 -19.47 3.79
C ASP A 54 11.87 -18.19 3.23
N GLU A 55 12.69 -17.19 2.94
CA GLU A 55 12.25 -15.96 2.30
C GLU A 55 11.55 -16.20 0.96
N ALA A 56 11.94 -17.23 0.21
CA ALA A 56 11.30 -17.62 -1.04
C ALA A 56 9.80 -17.98 -0.86
N GLU A 57 9.38 -18.35 0.35
CA GLU A 57 7.99 -18.70 0.67
C GLU A 57 7.10 -17.47 0.92
N VAL A 58 7.68 -16.27 1.13
CA VAL A 58 6.91 -15.04 1.45
C VAL A 58 5.86 -14.74 0.37
N GLY A 59 6.25 -14.80 -0.91
CA GLY A 59 5.33 -14.59 -2.02
C GLY A 59 4.24 -15.66 -2.11
N PRO A 60 4.61 -16.95 -2.22
CA PRO A 60 3.67 -18.06 -2.22
C PRO A 60 2.71 -18.06 -1.02
N PHE A 61 3.20 -17.75 0.18
CA PHE A 61 2.37 -17.67 1.39
C PHE A 61 1.28 -16.59 1.26
N LEU A 62 1.65 -15.37 0.86
CA LEU A 62 0.68 -14.28 0.68
C LEU A 62 -0.34 -14.61 -0.42
N ASN A 63 0.12 -15.16 -1.55
CA ASN A 63 -0.75 -15.54 -2.67
C ASN A 63 -1.74 -16.65 -2.30
N ASN A 64 -1.37 -17.53 -1.36
CA ASN A 64 -2.18 -18.67 -0.95
C ASN A 64 -2.77 -18.53 0.46
N ILE A 65 -2.79 -17.31 1.03
CA ILE A 65 -3.26 -17.09 2.41
C ILE A 65 -4.70 -17.58 2.63
N HIS A 66 -5.54 -17.56 1.59
CA HIS A 66 -6.90 -18.09 1.58
C HIS A 66 -7.01 -19.59 1.92
N GLN A 67 -5.91 -20.35 1.79
CA GLN A 67 -5.86 -21.76 2.21
C GLN A 67 -5.64 -21.92 3.72
N HIS A 68 -5.32 -20.82 4.41
CA HIS A 68 -4.95 -20.80 5.83
C HIS A 68 -5.92 -19.98 6.69
N ILE A 69 -6.79 -19.18 6.07
CA ILE A 69 -7.72 -18.29 6.78
C ILE A 69 -9.12 -18.38 6.18
N SER A 70 -10.13 -18.49 7.04
CA SER A 70 -11.52 -18.38 6.63
C SER A 70 -11.98 -16.91 6.58
N GLY A 71 -13.02 -16.61 5.80
CA GLY A 71 -13.61 -15.25 5.76
C GLY A 71 -14.07 -14.76 7.13
N LYS A 72 -14.47 -15.66 8.04
CA LYS A 72 -14.88 -15.31 9.41
C LYS A 72 -13.72 -14.79 10.27
N GLU A 73 -12.51 -15.30 10.05
CA GLU A 73 -11.31 -14.95 10.82
C GLU A 73 -10.51 -13.81 10.17
N LEU A 74 -10.81 -13.50 8.90
CA LEU A 74 -10.11 -12.53 8.07
C LEU A 74 -9.98 -11.16 8.74
N ASN A 75 -11.08 -10.63 9.27
CA ASN A 75 -11.08 -9.32 9.88
C ASN A 75 -10.19 -9.26 11.13
N ASP A 76 -10.27 -10.27 11.99
CA ASP A 76 -9.52 -10.31 13.25
C ASP A 76 -8.01 -10.38 12.98
N ILE A 77 -7.60 -11.20 12.02
CA ILE A 77 -6.20 -11.29 11.60
C ILE A 77 -5.74 -10.00 10.92
N ARG A 78 -6.55 -9.43 10.02
CA ARG A 78 -6.25 -8.14 9.38
C ARG A 78 -5.97 -7.04 10.39
N VAL A 79 -6.83 -6.89 11.41
CA VAL A 79 -6.67 -5.87 12.45
C VAL A 79 -5.38 -6.10 13.25
N LYS A 80 -5.06 -7.35 13.60
CA LYS A 80 -3.81 -7.66 14.31
C LYS A 80 -2.58 -7.33 13.46
N ILE A 81 -2.58 -7.67 12.17
CA ILE A 81 -1.49 -7.31 11.26
C ILE A 81 -1.34 -5.79 11.16
N ILE A 82 -2.45 -5.04 11.05
CA ILE A 82 -2.45 -3.57 11.03
C ILE A 82 -1.80 -3.01 12.31
N VAL A 83 -2.10 -3.58 13.48
CA VAL A 83 -1.47 -3.17 14.72
C VAL A 83 0.05 -3.42 14.68
N GLU A 84 0.48 -4.61 14.29
CA GLU A 84 1.90 -4.97 14.28
C GLU A 84 2.71 -4.19 13.23
N MET A 85 2.18 -3.97 12.03
CA MET A 85 2.87 -3.18 11.00
C MET A 85 3.03 -1.71 11.43
N ASN A 86 2.04 -1.14 12.12
CA ASN A 86 2.09 0.27 12.56
C ASN A 86 2.92 0.48 13.83
N ARG A 87 3.28 -0.59 14.55
CA ARG A 87 4.24 -0.53 15.67
C ARG A 87 5.68 -0.38 15.19
N GLU A 88 5.98 -0.83 13.98
CA GLU A 88 7.32 -0.77 13.39
C GLU A 88 7.69 0.67 12.98
N PRO A 89 8.71 1.30 13.62
CA PRO A 89 9.04 2.70 13.33
C PRO A 89 9.49 2.94 11.88
N TRP A 90 10.01 1.91 11.22
CA TRP A 90 10.49 1.98 9.84
C TRP A 90 9.37 1.84 8.80
N PHE A 91 8.22 1.26 9.17
CA PHE A 91 7.21 0.81 8.20
C PHE A 91 6.61 1.97 7.41
N ARG A 92 6.23 3.03 8.13
CA ARG A 92 5.65 4.23 7.52
C ARG A 92 6.61 4.91 6.54
N LYS A 93 7.89 4.99 6.91
CA LYS A 93 8.95 5.53 6.03
C LYS A 93 9.16 4.65 4.80
N ALA A 94 9.19 3.33 4.98
CA ALA A 94 9.30 2.38 3.87
C ALA A 94 8.13 2.55 2.90
N TYR A 95 6.89 2.64 3.40
CA TYR A 95 5.70 2.81 2.56
C TYR A 95 5.77 4.10 1.72
N TYR A 96 6.14 5.23 2.32
CA TYR A 96 6.32 6.48 1.57
C TYR A 96 7.38 6.36 0.48
N ASN A 97 8.49 5.67 0.78
CA ASN A 97 9.60 5.50 -0.16
C ASN A 97 9.25 4.65 -1.39
N VAL A 98 8.16 3.88 -1.38
CA VAL A 98 7.74 3.07 -2.54
C VAL A 98 7.33 3.95 -3.73
N GLY A 99 6.83 5.18 -3.49
CA GLY A 99 6.36 6.09 -4.54
C GLY A 99 6.70 7.56 -4.27
N ARG A 100 7.79 7.81 -3.55
CA ARG A 100 8.15 9.15 -3.04
C ARG A 100 8.25 10.19 -4.14
N THR A 101 8.90 9.84 -5.24
CA THR A 101 9.18 10.73 -6.37
C THR A 101 7.87 11.06 -7.09
N ALA A 102 7.08 10.05 -7.46
CA ALA A 102 5.77 10.22 -8.07
C ALA A 102 4.84 11.08 -7.20
N LEU A 103 4.80 10.84 -5.89
CA LEU A 103 4.04 11.67 -4.94
C LEU A 103 4.51 13.13 -4.96
N SER A 104 5.83 13.36 -4.96
CA SER A 104 6.38 14.72 -5.00
C SER A 104 6.13 15.45 -6.32
N MET A 105 6.06 14.73 -7.44
CA MET A 105 5.74 15.29 -8.75
C MET A 105 4.27 15.71 -8.86
N LEU A 106 3.38 14.97 -8.20
CA LEU A 106 1.93 15.23 -8.26
C LEU A 106 1.46 16.25 -7.21
N ALA A 107 1.97 16.15 -5.99
CA ALA A 107 1.49 16.92 -4.83
C ALA A 107 2.47 17.99 -4.35
N GLY A 108 3.70 18.02 -4.88
CA GLY A 108 4.77 18.89 -4.38
C GLY A 108 5.40 18.36 -3.10
N ASN A 109 6.12 19.25 -2.39
CA ASN A 109 6.88 18.93 -1.18
C ASN A 109 6.11 19.19 0.13
N GLU A 110 4.91 19.79 0.08
CA GLU A 110 4.06 20.09 1.23
C GLU A 110 3.13 18.91 1.56
N LEU A 111 3.72 17.74 1.80
CA LEU A 111 3.00 16.50 2.07
C LEU A 111 2.96 16.17 3.57
N VAL A 112 1.79 15.77 4.06
CA VAL A 112 1.63 15.13 5.37
C VAL A 112 1.19 13.69 5.16
N MET A 113 1.99 12.76 5.68
CA MET A 113 1.66 11.34 5.59
C MET A 113 0.67 10.93 6.68
N GLN A 114 -0.33 10.12 6.31
CA GLN A 114 -1.24 9.45 7.24
C GLN A 114 -0.48 8.78 8.40
N ARG A 115 -1.08 8.85 9.60
CA ARG A 115 -0.42 8.38 10.84
C ARG A 115 -0.34 6.87 10.94
N ARG A 116 -1.29 6.16 10.32
CA ARG A 116 -1.38 4.71 10.30
C ARG A 116 -1.57 4.25 8.87
N ILE A 117 -1.01 3.10 8.53
CA ILE A 117 -1.18 2.44 7.25
C ILE A 117 -2.22 1.33 7.43
N ASN A 118 -3.22 1.30 6.57
CA ASN A 118 -4.24 0.25 6.54
C ASN A 118 -3.78 -0.94 5.68
N LEU A 119 -4.48 -2.07 5.82
CA LEU A 119 -4.24 -3.28 5.04
C LEU A 119 -5.57 -3.80 4.53
N SER A 120 -5.65 -4.06 3.23
CA SER A 120 -6.75 -4.79 2.62
C SER A 120 -6.26 -6.17 2.20
N ILE A 121 -7.10 -7.19 2.39
CA ILE A 121 -6.82 -8.58 2.04
C ILE A 121 -8.04 -9.09 1.29
N GLN A 122 -7.86 -9.52 0.05
CA GLN A 122 -8.93 -10.10 -0.76
C GLN A 122 -8.76 -11.62 -0.84
N LEU A 123 -9.78 -12.35 -0.40
CA LEU A 123 -9.84 -13.80 -0.57
C LEU A 123 -10.61 -14.15 -1.86
N PRO A 124 -10.27 -15.25 -2.55
CA PRO A 124 -11.06 -15.72 -3.67
C PRO A 124 -12.51 -15.99 -3.28
N ASN A 125 -13.46 -15.53 -4.10
CA ASN A 125 -14.91 -15.68 -3.89
C ASN A 125 -15.45 -15.04 -2.59
N ASP A 126 -14.75 -14.07 -2.02
CA ASP A 126 -15.24 -13.28 -0.88
C ASP A 126 -15.86 -11.95 -1.35
N ASP A 127 -17.19 -11.93 -1.41
CA ASP A 127 -17.96 -10.73 -1.78
C ASP A 127 -18.11 -9.74 -0.61
N SER A 128 -17.78 -10.14 0.63
CA SER A 128 -17.92 -9.27 1.81
C SER A 128 -16.93 -8.11 1.82
N SER A 129 -15.85 -8.23 1.03
CA SER A 129 -14.82 -7.22 0.85
C SER A 129 -15.06 -6.34 -0.39
N LEU A 130 -16.14 -6.54 -1.13
CA LEU A 130 -16.50 -5.69 -2.27
C LEU A 130 -17.04 -4.34 -1.78
N LEU A 131 -16.31 -3.28 -2.11
CA LEU A 131 -16.76 -1.92 -1.84
C LEU A 131 -17.57 -1.41 -3.04
N PRO A 132 -18.73 -0.77 -2.83
CA PRO A 132 -19.41 -0.05 -3.90
C PRO A 132 -18.49 1.08 -4.41
N VAL A 133 -18.79 1.63 -5.59
CA VAL A 133 -18.04 2.77 -6.12
C VAL A 133 -18.06 3.90 -5.09
N HIS A 134 -16.87 4.31 -4.63
CA HIS A 134 -16.66 5.36 -3.64
C HIS A 134 -15.40 6.16 -4.00
N ALA A 135 -15.19 7.26 -3.29
CA ALA A 135 -13.98 8.05 -3.36
C ALA A 135 -13.56 8.41 -1.92
N ASP A 136 -12.35 8.01 -1.54
CA ASP A 136 -11.82 8.12 -0.18
C ASP A 136 -11.84 9.57 0.34
N VAL A 137 -11.58 10.51 -0.56
CA VAL A 137 -11.65 11.97 -0.37
C VAL A 137 -12.99 12.45 0.21
N TRP A 138 -14.10 11.78 -0.12
CA TRP A 138 -15.45 12.11 0.34
C TRP A 138 -15.92 11.24 1.52
N ALA A 139 -15.14 10.23 1.90
CA ALA A 139 -15.44 9.27 2.96
C ALA A 139 -14.91 9.69 4.35
N GLY A 140 -14.30 10.87 4.46
CA GLY A 140 -13.96 11.50 5.74
C GLY A 140 -12.47 11.62 6.05
N ASP A 141 -11.58 11.30 5.10
CA ASP A 141 -10.13 11.44 5.29
C ASP A 141 -9.67 12.89 5.03
N SER A 142 -9.61 13.34 3.77
CA SER A 142 -9.37 14.76 3.43
C SER A 142 -9.68 15.09 1.96
N PRO A 143 -10.19 16.31 1.65
CA PRO A 143 -10.34 16.79 0.27
C PRO A 143 -9.02 16.96 -0.50
N TYR A 144 -7.88 16.84 0.17
CA TYR A 144 -6.53 17.07 -0.37
C TYR A 144 -5.67 15.80 -0.42
N GLU A 145 -6.27 14.62 -0.33
CA GLU A 145 -5.55 13.35 -0.52
C GLU A 145 -5.28 13.03 -1.99
N ILE A 146 -4.20 12.29 -2.21
CA ILE A 146 -3.75 11.78 -3.50
C ILE A 146 -3.67 10.26 -3.46
#